data_AF-A0A5P8WJ48-F1
#
_entry.id   AF-A0A5P8WJ48-F1
#
_cell.length_a   1.000
_cell.length_b   1.000
_cell.length_c   1.000
_cell.angle_alpha   90.00
_cell.angle_beta   90.00
_cell.angle_gamma   90.00
#
_symmetry.space_group_name_H-M   'P 1'
#
loop_
_entity.id
_entity.type
_entity.pdbx_description
1 polymer ?
#
loop_
_entity_poly.entity_id
_entity_poly.type
_entity_poly.pdbx_seq_one_letter_code
_entity_poly.pdbx_strand_id
1 'polypeptide(L)'
;MKTRGSFPTSNYNTAYIARAWGMHKELEEREKRGFYQFFYLTICGHIESILSSVINARLDSINWLLQWDKIPPANYNENNITSLCDQKTVVESLLKIISAFENETENAPLGKLIDLHNKIFNKKLSELIGKELYEDLNAVASLRNLFAHGRNLFVEFKFDAPLTDGEVTLDYNPLKKAFDRLLRAGIINNPSNFNLQNYGDFLVSFYNDDAFLYFYRAIQEVEEKLDNSIEFPPERAKRFFVRLPDLEG
;
A
#
# COMPACT_ATOMS: atom_id res chain seq x y z
N MET A 1 4.02 -18.49 -26.52
CA MET A 1 4.71 -17.41 -25.78
C MET A 1 3.77 -16.22 -25.75
N LYS A 2 3.31 -15.77 -24.57
CA LYS A 2 2.48 -14.57 -24.45
C LYS A 2 3.41 -13.38 -24.27
N THR A 3 3.33 -12.37 -25.13
CA THR A 3 4.05 -11.11 -24.97
C THR A 3 3.11 -10.13 -24.27
N ARG A 4 3.50 -9.63 -23.10
CA ARG A 4 2.75 -8.62 -22.34
C ARG A 4 3.46 -7.27 -22.46
N GLY A 5 2.69 -6.20 -22.64
CA GLY A 5 3.16 -4.83 -22.46
C GLY A 5 2.60 -4.28 -21.15
N SER A 6 3.43 -3.62 -20.35
CA SER A 6 3.01 -2.88 -19.15
C SER A 6 3.11 -1.38 -19.41
N PHE A 7 2.24 -0.62 -18.76
CA PHE A 7 2.24 0.84 -18.85
C PHE A 7 2.06 1.43 -17.43
N PRO A 8 3.05 2.15 -16.88
CA PRO A 8 3.00 2.66 -15.51
C PRO A 8 2.08 3.88 -15.42
N THR A 9 0.82 3.67 -15.03
CA THR A 9 -0.18 4.74 -14.92
C THR A 9 0.07 5.68 -13.74
N SER A 10 0.81 5.23 -12.72
CA SER A 10 1.19 6.02 -11.54
C SER A 10 1.97 7.29 -11.90
N ASN A 11 2.83 7.24 -12.92
CA ASN A 11 3.67 8.39 -13.35
C ASN A 11 2.85 9.64 -13.73
N TYR A 12 1.67 9.47 -14.32
CA TYR A 12 0.82 10.61 -14.69
C TYR A 12 0.13 11.19 -13.46
N ASN A 13 -0.30 10.32 -12.54
CA ASN A 13 -0.94 10.75 -11.32
C ASN A 13 0.05 11.48 -10.40
N THR A 14 1.30 11.04 -10.31
CA THR A 14 2.35 11.73 -9.55
C THR A 14 2.72 13.07 -10.18
N ALA A 15 2.77 13.19 -11.51
CA ALA A 15 2.98 14.50 -12.13
C ALA A 15 1.81 15.46 -11.88
N TYR A 16 0.57 14.95 -11.93
CA TYR A 16 -0.63 15.73 -11.67
C TYR A 16 -0.73 16.18 -10.20
N ILE A 17 -0.30 15.35 -9.24
CA ILE A 17 -0.41 15.63 -7.80
C ILE A 17 0.29 16.94 -7.42
N ALA A 18 1.49 17.19 -7.94
CA ALA A 18 2.25 18.41 -7.65
C ALA A 18 1.54 19.66 -8.17
N ARG A 19 1.01 19.58 -9.40
CA ARG A 19 0.27 20.70 -9.99
C ARG A 19 -1.04 20.96 -9.26
N ALA A 20 -1.81 19.92 -9.00
CA ALA A 20 -3.09 20.02 -8.30
C ALA A 20 -2.88 20.57 -6.87
N TRP A 21 -1.81 20.14 -6.19
CA TRP A 21 -1.44 20.67 -4.89
C TRP A 21 -1.16 22.17 -4.93
N GLY A 22 -0.50 22.70 -5.96
CA GLY A 22 -0.30 24.16 -6.06
C GLY A 22 -1.60 24.99 -6.14
N MET A 23 -2.70 24.39 -6.59
CA MET A 23 -3.97 25.08 -6.87
C MET A 23 -5.06 24.81 -5.83
N HIS A 24 -4.83 23.91 -4.87
CA HIS A 24 -5.89 23.41 -3.98
C HIS A 24 -6.49 24.47 -3.06
N LYS A 25 -5.73 25.53 -2.75
CA LYS A 25 -6.17 26.64 -1.89
C LYS A 25 -7.25 27.51 -2.55
N GLU A 26 -7.38 27.44 -3.87
CA GLU A 26 -8.38 28.20 -4.65
C GLU A 26 -9.70 27.45 -4.80
N LEU A 27 -9.76 26.18 -4.38
CA LEU A 27 -10.94 25.33 -4.53
C LEU A 27 -12.03 25.69 -3.51
N GLU A 28 -13.30 25.60 -3.94
CA GLU A 28 -14.41 25.68 -3.01
C GLU A 28 -14.45 24.47 -2.08
N GLU A 29 -15.12 24.58 -0.93
CA GLU A 29 -15.05 23.57 0.12
C GLU A 29 -15.50 22.16 -0.32
N ARG A 30 -16.49 22.08 -1.22
CA ARG A 30 -16.94 20.81 -1.81
C ARG A 30 -15.88 20.21 -2.75
N GLU A 31 -15.26 21.04 -3.56
CA GLU A 31 -14.20 20.66 -4.50
C GLU A 31 -12.94 20.24 -3.74
N LYS A 32 -12.61 20.96 -2.67
CA LYS A 32 -11.49 20.67 -1.76
C LYS A 32 -11.64 19.29 -1.10
N ARG A 33 -12.85 18.91 -0.66
CA ARG A 33 -13.12 17.54 -0.18
C ARG A 33 -12.91 16.49 -1.26
N GLY A 34 -13.40 16.73 -2.48
CA GLY A 34 -13.18 15.84 -3.63
C GLY A 34 -11.70 15.72 -4.02
N PHE A 35 -10.97 16.83 -3.91
CA PHE A 35 -9.53 16.90 -4.10
C PHE A 35 -8.80 15.97 -3.12
N TYR A 36 -9.06 16.08 -1.81
CA TYR A 36 -8.41 15.18 -0.83
C TYR A 36 -8.76 13.70 -1.06
N GLN A 37 -10.02 13.38 -1.41
CA GLN A 37 -10.39 12.00 -1.78
C GLN A 37 -9.54 11.48 -2.93
N PHE A 38 -9.42 12.26 -4.01
CA PHE A 38 -8.57 11.93 -5.15
C PHE A 38 -7.11 11.73 -4.75
N PHE A 39 -6.59 12.55 -3.83
CA PHE A 39 -5.22 12.44 -3.35
C PHE A 39 -4.97 11.17 -2.55
N TYR A 40 -5.86 10.79 -1.63
CA TYR A 40 -5.75 9.50 -0.92
C TYR A 40 -5.77 8.31 -1.88
N LEU A 41 -6.63 8.35 -2.90
CA LEU A 41 -6.65 7.34 -3.96
C LEU A 41 -5.32 7.31 -4.74
N THR A 42 -4.77 8.48 -5.04
CA THR A 42 -3.54 8.62 -5.80
C THR A 42 -2.32 8.09 -5.04
N ILE A 43 -2.12 8.50 -3.78
CA ILE A 43 -0.99 8.01 -2.98
C ILE A 43 -1.10 6.51 -2.67
N CYS A 44 -2.32 5.99 -2.52
CA CYS A 44 -2.54 4.56 -2.37
C CYS A 44 -2.20 3.81 -3.66
N GLY A 45 -2.69 4.28 -4.81
CA GLY A 45 -2.37 3.67 -6.12
C GLY A 45 -0.88 3.73 -6.44
N HIS A 46 -0.19 4.78 -5.99
CA HIS A 46 1.26 4.89 -6.09
C HIS A 46 1.98 3.80 -5.30
N ILE A 47 1.65 3.61 -4.02
CA ILE A 47 2.30 2.56 -3.21
C ILE A 47 1.91 1.14 -3.66
N GLU A 48 0.69 0.95 -4.20
CA GLU A 48 0.30 -0.28 -4.89
C GLU A 48 1.23 -0.58 -6.08
N SER A 49 1.49 0.44 -6.91
CA SER A 49 2.43 0.34 -8.05
C SER A 49 3.85 0.00 -7.59
N ILE A 50 4.34 0.61 -6.50
CA ILE A 50 5.67 0.33 -5.94
C ILE A 50 5.74 -1.12 -5.47
N LEU A 51 4.84 -1.53 -4.58
CA LEU A 51 4.86 -2.87 -3.99
C LEU A 51 4.71 -3.96 -5.05
N SER A 52 3.80 -3.77 -6.01
CA SER A 52 3.63 -4.65 -7.16
C SER A 52 4.95 -4.81 -7.92
N SER A 53 5.63 -3.70 -8.19
CA SER A 53 6.89 -3.72 -8.93
C SER A 53 8.02 -4.40 -8.15
N VAL A 54 8.14 -4.15 -6.83
CA VAL A 54 9.11 -4.81 -5.95
C VAL A 54 8.88 -6.32 -5.91
N ILE A 55 7.62 -6.76 -5.80
CA ILE A 55 7.25 -8.18 -5.85
C ILE A 55 7.63 -8.79 -7.20
N ASN A 56 7.24 -8.17 -8.31
CA ASN A 56 7.56 -8.67 -9.65
C ASN A 56 9.07 -8.73 -9.91
N ALA A 57 9.84 -7.76 -9.43
CA ALA A 57 11.29 -7.77 -9.49
C ALA A 57 11.90 -9.03 -8.87
N ARG A 58 11.41 -9.39 -7.69
CA ARG A 58 11.85 -10.56 -6.93
C ARG A 58 11.47 -11.84 -7.65
N LEU A 59 10.22 -11.94 -8.11
CA LEU A 59 9.72 -13.10 -8.86
C LEU A 59 10.49 -13.32 -10.16
N ASP A 60 10.74 -12.26 -10.93
CA ASP A 60 11.56 -12.30 -12.13
C ASP A 60 12.99 -12.77 -11.84
N SER A 61 13.56 -12.32 -10.71
CA SER A 61 14.93 -12.68 -10.32
C SER A 61 15.02 -14.16 -9.94
N ILE A 62 14.02 -14.68 -9.22
CA ILE A 62 13.91 -16.12 -8.94
C ILE A 62 13.75 -16.90 -10.26
N ASN A 63 12.89 -16.42 -11.17
CA ASN A 63 12.68 -17.04 -12.48
C ASN A 63 13.98 -17.07 -13.30
N TRP A 64 14.72 -15.96 -13.32
CA TRP A 64 16.02 -15.85 -14.00
C TRP A 64 17.04 -16.86 -13.45
N LEU A 65 17.14 -16.99 -12.12
CA LEU A 65 18.02 -17.97 -11.46
C LEU A 65 17.65 -19.42 -11.82
N LEU A 66 16.36 -19.73 -11.98
CA LEU A 66 15.91 -21.08 -12.35
C LEU A 66 16.10 -21.42 -13.84
N GLN A 67 16.25 -20.42 -14.71
CA GLN A 67 16.32 -20.63 -16.17
C GLN A 67 17.74 -20.60 -16.75
N TRP A 68 18.65 -19.83 -16.16
CA TRP A 68 19.94 -19.54 -16.80
C TRP A 68 21.03 -20.58 -16.53
N ASP A 69 20.97 -21.30 -15.41
CA ASP A 69 21.85 -22.43 -15.17
C ASP A 69 21.17 -23.72 -15.62
N LYS A 70 21.90 -24.59 -16.36
CA LYS A 70 21.47 -25.99 -16.51
C LYS A 70 21.39 -26.58 -15.12
N ILE A 71 20.18 -26.70 -14.57
CA ILE A 71 19.97 -27.25 -13.23
C ILE A 71 20.52 -28.67 -13.24
N PRO A 72 21.62 -28.95 -12.53
CA PRO A 72 22.23 -30.26 -12.54
C PRO A 72 21.30 -31.26 -11.84
N PRO A 73 21.36 -32.55 -12.19
CA PRO A 73 20.61 -33.57 -11.44
C PRO A 73 21.01 -33.52 -9.95
N ALA A 74 20.02 -33.66 -9.06
CA ALA A 74 20.27 -33.72 -7.62
C ALA A 74 20.69 -35.13 -7.21
N ASN A 75 21.65 -35.23 -6.28
CA ASN A 75 21.88 -36.48 -5.57
C ASN A 75 20.81 -36.66 -4.50
N TYR A 76 20.07 -37.76 -4.57
CA TYR A 76 19.11 -38.19 -3.55
C TYR A 76 19.65 -39.45 -2.88
N ASN A 77 19.81 -39.38 -1.56
CA ASN A 77 20.30 -40.50 -0.75
C ASN A 77 19.16 -41.08 0.06
N GLU A 78 18.84 -42.34 -0.19
CA GLU A 78 17.88 -43.11 0.60
C GLU A 78 18.46 -44.50 0.89
N ASN A 79 18.49 -44.91 2.16
CA ASN A 79 18.99 -46.22 2.60
C ASN A 79 20.39 -46.59 2.04
N ASN A 80 21.35 -45.67 2.10
CA ASN A 80 22.72 -45.82 1.56
C ASN A 80 22.82 -46.01 0.04
N ILE A 81 21.75 -45.73 -0.73
CA ILE A 81 21.77 -45.70 -2.18
C ILE A 81 21.71 -44.24 -2.64
N THR A 82 22.72 -43.82 -3.40
CA THR A 82 22.73 -42.50 -4.07
C THR A 82 22.13 -42.63 -5.46
N SER A 83 21.04 -41.92 -5.71
CA SER A 83 20.40 -41.80 -7.02
C SER A 83 20.58 -40.39 -7.57
N LEU A 84 20.83 -40.26 -8.88
CA LEU A 84 20.80 -38.98 -9.59
C LEU A 84 19.37 -38.73 -10.09
N CYS A 85 18.73 -37.69 -9.57
CA CYS A 85 17.35 -37.32 -9.91
C CYS A 85 17.33 -36.09 -10.80
N ASP A 86 16.65 -36.17 -11.94
CA ASP A 86 16.30 -34.99 -12.74
C ASP A 86 15.34 -34.10 -11.94
N GLN A 87 15.65 -32.81 -11.89
CA GLN A 87 14.87 -31.81 -11.16
C GLN A 87 13.81 -31.12 -12.04
N LYS A 88 13.75 -31.42 -13.34
CA LYS A 88 12.88 -30.74 -14.30
C LYS A 88 11.44 -30.57 -13.83
N THR A 89 10.80 -31.61 -13.32
CA THR A 89 9.40 -31.55 -12.84
C THR A 89 9.24 -30.62 -11.63
N VAL A 90 10.22 -30.59 -10.72
CA VAL A 90 10.22 -29.71 -9.56
C VAL A 90 10.35 -28.26 -10.01
N VAL A 91 11.27 -27.99 -10.94
CA VAL A 91 11.51 -26.66 -11.51
C VAL A 91 10.27 -26.17 -12.26
N GLU A 92 9.66 -27.00 -13.11
CA GLU A 92 8.41 -26.65 -13.81
C GLU A 92 7.26 -26.34 -12.83
N SER A 93 7.21 -27.02 -11.68
CA SER A 93 6.22 -26.74 -10.62
C SER A 93 6.51 -25.41 -9.92
N LEU A 94 7.77 -25.12 -9.62
CA LEU A 94 8.19 -23.83 -9.06
C LEU A 94 7.88 -22.67 -10.02
N LEU A 95 8.17 -22.82 -11.31
CA LEU A 95 7.84 -21.82 -12.33
C LEU A 95 6.34 -21.56 -12.44
N LYS A 96 5.49 -22.59 -12.29
CA LYS A 96 4.03 -22.41 -12.21
C LYS A 96 3.60 -21.62 -10.97
N ILE A 97 4.22 -21.87 -9.82
CA ILE A 97 3.94 -21.14 -8.57
C ILE A 97 4.34 -19.67 -8.74
N ILE A 98 5.52 -19.39 -9.29
CA ILE A 98 5.99 -18.03 -9.57
C ILE A 98 5.01 -17.29 -10.48
N SER A 99 4.60 -17.94 -11.58
CA SER A 99 3.63 -17.34 -12.51
C SER A 99 2.25 -17.11 -11.87
N ALA A 100 1.83 -17.96 -10.93
CA ALA A 100 0.60 -17.72 -10.16
C ALA A 100 0.71 -16.44 -9.30
N PHE A 101 1.85 -16.22 -8.64
CA PHE A 101 2.10 -15.01 -7.87
C PHE A 101 2.19 -13.74 -8.74
N GLU A 102 2.84 -13.83 -9.91
CA GLU A 102 2.88 -12.72 -10.89
C GLU A 102 1.46 -12.30 -11.27
N ASN A 103 0.61 -13.26 -11.67
CA ASN A 103 -0.78 -12.97 -12.04
C ASN A 103 -1.61 -12.44 -10.86
N GLU A 104 -1.32 -12.88 -9.64
CA GLU A 104 -2.02 -12.40 -8.44
C GLU A 104 -1.65 -10.94 -8.11
N THR A 105 -0.44 -10.52 -8.46
CA THR A 105 0.11 -9.18 -8.18
C THR A 105 -0.48 -8.10 -9.11
N GLU A 106 -0.84 -8.44 -10.35
CA GLU A 106 -1.24 -7.48 -11.40
C GLU A 106 -2.41 -6.55 -11.01
N ASN A 107 -3.39 -7.05 -10.27
CA ASN A 107 -4.60 -6.30 -9.90
C ASN A 107 -4.89 -6.34 -8.39
N ALA A 108 -3.88 -6.70 -7.59
CA ALA A 108 -4.05 -6.81 -6.15
C ALA A 108 -4.20 -5.42 -5.52
N PRO A 109 -5.23 -5.19 -4.68
CA PRO A 109 -5.29 -3.98 -3.86
C PRO A 109 -4.18 -4.00 -2.80
N LEU A 110 -3.87 -2.83 -2.24
CA LEU A 110 -2.76 -2.64 -1.30
C LEU A 110 -2.69 -3.70 -0.18
N GLY A 111 -3.81 -4.00 0.49
CA GLY A 111 -3.83 -5.01 1.54
C GLY A 111 -3.37 -6.40 1.06
N LYS A 112 -3.75 -6.78 -0.17
CA LYS A 112 -3.35 -8.05 -0.77
C LYS A 112 -1.88 -8.04 -1.22
N LEU A 113 -1.38 -6.90 -1.71
CA LEU A 113 0.05 -6.73 -2.04
C LEU A 113 0.93 -6.85 -0.78
N ILE A 114 0.47 -6.31 0.36
CA ILE A 114 1.15 -6.47 1.66
C ILE A 114 1.23 -7.96 2.04
N ASP A 115 0.12 -8.69 1.91
CA ASP A 115 0.10 -10.14 2.19
C ASP A 115 1.02 -10.92 1.25
N LEU A 116 1.04 -10.58 -0.04
CA LEU A 116 1.93 -11.19 -1.04
C LEU A 116 3.40 -10.92 -0.72
N HIS A 117 3.74 -9.68 -0.38
CA HIS A 117 5.09 -9.33 0.06
C HIS A 117 5.53 -10.22 1.23
N ASN A 118 4.69 -10.37 2.26
CA ASN A 118 5.01 -11.20 3.43
C ASN A 118 5.14 -12.70 3.13
N LYS A 119 4.59 -13.20 2.01
CA LYS A 119 4.75 -14.59 1.56
C LYS A 119 6.03 -14.82 0.75
N ILE A 120 6.46 -13.81 0.00
CA ILE A 120 7.55 -13.92 -0.98
C ILE A 120 8.89 -13.52 -0.36
N PHE A 121 8.90 -12.51 0.51
CA PHE A 121 10.10 -11.95 1.12
C PHE A 121 10.38 -12.59 2.48
N ASN A 122 11.66 -12.74 2.81
CA ASN A 122 12.10 -13.29 4.09
C ASN A 122 11.75 -12.38 5.29
N LYS A 123 11.79 -11.06 5.10
CA LYS A 123 11.39 -10.07 6.11
C LYS A 123 9.96 -9.63 5.86
N LYS A 124 9.16 -9.53 6.93
CA LYS A 124 7.82 -8.96 6.82
C LYS A 124 7.91 -7.48 6.46
N LEU A 125 6.91 -6.95 5.77
CA LEU A 125 6.87 -5.54 5.39
C LEU A 125 6.96 -4.64 6.63
N SER A 126 6.29 -5.00 7.73
CA SER A 126 6.34 -4.26 9.01
C SER A 126 7.73 -4.22 9.65
N GLU A 127 8.55 -5.26 9.44
CA GLU A 127 9.93 -5.30 9.93
C GLU A 127 10.84 -4.43 9.05
N LEU A 128 10.50 -4.32 7.76
CA LEU A 128 11.25 -3.55 6.79
C LEU A 128 11.04 -2.03 6.96
N ILE A 129 9.78 -1.60 6.99
CA ILE A 129 9.44 -0.17 7.03
C ILE A 129 9.30 0.36 8.46
N GLY A 130 9.17 -0.53 9.44
CA GLY A 130 8.87 -0.22 10.83
C GLY A 130 7.37 -0.23 11.13
N LYS A 131 7.04 -0.45 12.41
CA LYS A 131 5.66 -0.62 12.86
C LYS A 131 4.77 0.60 12.58
N GLU A 132 5.27 1.81 12.85
CA GLU A 132 4.48 3.05 12.70
C GLU A 132 4.07 3.27 11.24
N LEU A 133 5.02 3.24 10.31
CA LEU A 133 4.73 3.36 8.88
C LEU A 133 3.84 2.23 8.35
N TYR A 134 3.96 1.03 8.91
CA TYR A 134 3.06 -0.07 8.56
C TYR A 134 1.62 0.21 9.00
N GLU A 135 1.41 0.81 10.16
CA GLU A 135 0.08 1.25 10.59
C GLU A 135 -0.45 2.38 9.70
N ASP A 136 0.40 3.33 9.30
CA ASP A 136 0.04 4.41 8.35
C ASP A 136 -0.36 3.85 6.98
N LEU A 137 0.42 2.91 6.44
CA LEU A 137 0.11 2.23 5.19
C LEU A 137 -1.24 1.50 5.24
N ASN A 138 -1.53 0.84 6.36
CA ASN A 138 -2.82 0.19 6.58
C ASN A 138 -3.98 1.18 6.69
N ALA A 139 -3.74 2.36 7.28
CA ALA A 139 -4.74 3.43 7.32
C ALA A 139 -5.04 3.96 5.92
N VAL A 140 -4.02 4.20 5.08
CA VAL A 140 -4.20 4.60 3.67
C VAL A 140 -4.98 3.54 2.88
N ALA A 141 -4.69 2.25 3.07
CA ALA A 141 -5.44 1.16 2.43
C ALA A 141 -6.94 1.19 2.79
N SER A 142 -7.25 1.44 4.06
CA SER A 142 -8.64 1.57 4.53
C SER A 142 -9.34 2.81 3.94
N LEU A 143 -8.65 3.95 3.89
CA LEU A 143 -9.16 5.18 3.26
C LEU A 143 -9.42 5.00 1.77
N ARG A 144 -8.51 4.34 1.04
CA ARG A 144 -8.70 4.06 -0.39
C ARG A 144 -9.94 3.24 -0.64
N ASN A 145 -10.17 2.16 0.13
CA ASN A 145 -11.36 1.34 -0.04
C ASN A 145 -12.64 2.12 0.25
N LEU A 146 -12.62 2.99 1.24
CA LEU A 146 -13.73 3.87 1.54
C LEU A 146 -14.03 4.85 0.39
N PHE A 147 -13.01 5.58 -0.08
CA PHE A 147 -13.19 6.63 -1.09
C PHE A 147 -13.42 6.08 -2.50
N ALA A 148 -12.82 4.93 -2.86
CA ALA A 148 -12.97 4.35 -4.20
C ALA A 148 -14.40 3.88 -4.50
N HIS A 149 -15.19 3.56 -3.47
CA HIS A 149 -16.54 3.04 -3.65
C HIS A 149 -17.63 4.12 -3.61
N GLY A 150 -17.28 5.38 -3.30
CA GLY A 150 -18.25 6.48 -3.23
C GLY A 150 -19.42 6.19 -2.28
N ARG A 151 -19.23 5.31 -1.29
CA ARG A 151 -20.28 4.85 -0.38
C ARG A 151 -20.53 5.87 0.70
N ASN A 152 -21.75 5.86 1.24
CA ASN A 152 -22.07 6.61 2.44
C ASN A 152 -21.18 6.13 3.58
N LEU A 153 -20.60 7.10 4.28
CA LEU A 153 -19.82 6.87 5.47
C LEU A 153 -20.76 6.91 6.67
N PHE A 154 -20.81 5.82 7.43
CA PHE A 154 -21.57 5.76 8.66
C PHE A 154 -20.62 6.02 9.83
N VAL A 155 -21.00 6.91 10.74
CA VAL A 155 -20.33 7.10 12.03
C VAL A 155 -21.34 6.66 13.09
N GLU A 156 -20.92 5.73 13.94
CA GLU A 156 -21.75 5.26 15.05
C GLU A 156 -21.39 6.01 16.32
N PHE A 157 -22.39 6.27 17.15
CA PHE A 157 -22.25 6.98 18.41
C PHE A 157 -22.86 6.13 19.51
N LYS A 158 -22.14 6.00 20.62
CA LYS A 158 -22.65 5.37 21.84
C LYS A 158 -23.07 6.47 22.81
N PHE A 159 -24.33 6.41 23.24
CA PHE A 159 -24.93 7.39 24.16
C PHE A 159 -25.12 6.75 25.54
N ASP A 160 -24.68 7.43 26.60
CA ASP A 160 -24.88 6.97 27.98
C ASP A 160 -26.11 7.64 28.66
N ALA A 161 -26.61 8.76 28.13
CA ALA A 161 -27.86 9.43 28.52
C ALA A 161 -28.49 10.11 27.26
N PRO A 162 -29.42 11.11 27.29
CA PRO A 162 -30.16 11.50 26.07
C PRO A 162 -29.22 11.82 24.89
N LEU A 163 -29.73 11.76 23.64
CA LEU A 163 -29.01 11.87 22.35
C LEU A 163 -28.09 13.11 22.18
N THR A 164 -27.85 13.88 23.23
CA THR A 164 -26.95 15.02 23.36
C THR A 164 -25.52 14.62 23.70
N ASP A 165 -25.30 13.58 24.52
CA ASP A 165 -23.97 13.21 25.03
C ASP A 165 -23.59 11.80 24.54
N GLY A 166 -23.11 11.72 23.30
CA GLY A 166 -22.65 10.47 22.69
C GLY A 166 -21.18 10.54 22.30
N GLU A 167 -20.43 9.49 22.59
CA GLU A 167 -19.05 9.32 22.13
C GLU A 167 -19.04 8.63 20.76
N VAL A 168 -18.23 9.12 19.83
CA VAL A 168 -18.01 8.41 18.55
C VAL A 168 -17.39 7.05 18.83
N THR A 169 -18.06 5.98 18.38
CA THR A 169 -17.48 4.64 18.32
C THR A 169 -17.11 4.35 16.87
N LEU A 170 -15.80 4.25 16.62
CA LEU A 170 -15.27 3.85 15.31
C LEU A 170 -14.98 2.35 15.24
N ASP A 171 -15.52 1.54 16.15
CA ASP A 171 -15.32 0.10 16.12
C ASP A 171 -15.86 -0.46 14.79
N TYR A 172 -15.06 -1.27 14.11
CA TYR A 172 -15.33 -1.78 12.76
C TYR A 172 -15.49 -0.72 11.65
N ASN A 173 -15.25 0.57 11.95
CA ASN A 173 -15.29 1.65 10.98
C ASN A 173 -13.99 1.72 10.14
N PRO A 174 -14.08 1.84 8.81
CA PRO A 174 -12.91 2.02 7.94
C PRO A 174 -12.03 3.22 8.32
N LEU A 175 -12.58 4.25 8.96
CA LEU A 175 -11.84 5.43 9.41
C LEU A 175 -11.03 5.21 10.70
N LYS A 176 -11.32 4.17 11.50
CA LYS A 176 -10.69 3.98 12.82
C LYS A 176 -9.17 4.07 12.76
N LYS A 177 -8.57 3.35 11.80
CA LYS A 177 -7.12 3.31 11.64
C LYS A 177 -6.58 4.71 11.34
N ALA A 178 -7.14 5.40 10.36
CA ALA A 178 -6.71 6.75 10.00
C ALA A 178 -6.90 7.74 11.15
N PHE A 179 -8.02 7.66 11.85
CA PHE A 179 -8.31 8.47 13.03
C PHE A 179 -7.25 8.28 14.12
N ASP A 180 -6.92 7.04 14.46
CA ASP A 180 -5.93 6.74 15.49
C ASP A 180 -4.55 7.28 15.13
N ARG A 181 -4.17 7.23 13.84
CA ARG A 181 -2.90 7.79 13.37
C ARG A 181 -2.89 9.31 13.49
N LEU A 182 -3.94 9.98 13.01
CA LEU A 182 -4.04 11.45 13.09
C LEU A 182 -4.15 11.97 14.52
N LEU A 183 -4.80 11.22 15.42
CA LEU A 183 -4.85 11.51 16.85
C LEU A 183 -3.47 11.40 17.49
N ARG A 184 -2.72 10.32 17.21
CA ARG A 184 -1.34 10.15 17.71
C ARG A 184 -0.38 11.22 17.17
N ALA A 185 -0.61 11.67 15.94
CA ALA A 185 0.16 12.74 15.32
C ALA A 185 -0.16 14.15 15.86
N GLY A 186 -1.18 14.29 16.71
CA GLY A 186 -1.62 15.59 17.23
C GLY A 186 -2.37 16.45 16.21
N ILE A 187 -2.78 15.87 15.08
CA ILE A 187 -3.58 16.54 14.04
C ILE A 187 -5.04 16.62 14.50
N ILE A 188 -5.53 15.55 15.16
CA ILE A 188 -6.82 15.54 15.83
C ILE A 188 -6.57 15.69 17.33
N ASN A 189 -7.06 16.77 17.94
CA ASN A 189 -6.73 17.11 19.32
C ASN A 189 -7.84 16.79 20.34
N ASN A 190 -9.10 16.61 19.93
CA ASN A 190 -10.23 16.40 20.85
C ASN A 190 -11.24 15.35 20.33
N PRO A 191 -10.93 14.05 20.44
CA PRO A 191 -11.81 12.98 19.96
C PRO A 191 -13.15 12.90 20.72
N SER A 192 -13.16 13.32 21.99
CA SER A 192 -14.32 13.30 22.90
C SER A 192 -15.37 14.38 22.62
N ASN A 193 -15.08 15.34 21.75
CA ASN A 193 -16.02 16.42 21.42
C ASN A 193 -16.95 16.06 20.25
N PHE A 194 -16.73 14.93 19.57
CA PHE A 194 -17.55 14.55 18.43
C PHE A 194 -18.82 13.83 18.88
N ASN A 195 -19.97 14.37 18.47
CA ASN A 195 -21.32 13.86 18.70
C ASN A 195 -22.16 13.98 17.41
N LEU A 196 -23.43 13.57 17.46
CA LEU A 196 -24.32 13.59 16.29
C LEU A 196 -24.55 15.01 15.73
N GLN A 197 -24.36 16.06 16.52
CA GLN A 197 -24.60 17.45 16.13
C GLN A 197 -23.39 18.06 15.39
N ASN A 198 -22.17 17.55 15.61
CA ASN A 198 -20.94 18.06 15.00
C ASN A 198 -20.10 16.98 14.29
N TYR A 199 -20.71 15.86 13.88
CA TYR A 199 -20.05 14.81 13.09
C TYR A 199 -19.44 15.33 11.77
N GLY A 200 -19.89 16.48 11.28
CA GLY A 200 -19.27 17.18 10.16
C GLY A 200 -17.82 17.57 10.43
N ASP A 201 -17.50 18.03 11.64
CA ASP A 201 -16.16 18.45 12.06
C ASP A 201 -15.22 17.23 12.18
N PHE A 202 -15.78 16.09 12.58
CA PHE A 202 -15.10 14.81 12.55
C PHE A 202 -14.67 14.45 11.11
N LEU A 203 -15.54 14.64 10.11
CA LEU A 203 -15.20 14.37 8.72
C LEU A 203 -14.18 15.35 8.16
N VAL A 204 -14.28 16.64 8.52
CA VAL A 204 -13.30 17.68 8.12
C VAL A 204 -11.88 17.33 8.58
N SER A 205 -11.74 16.58 9.68
CA SER A 205 -10.45 16.13 10.19
C SER A 205 -9.67 15.21 9.23
N PHE A 206 -10.33 14.60 8.24
CA PHE A 206 -9.68 13.79 7.19
C PHE A 206 -9.44 14.57 5.89
N TYR A 207 -10.12 15.71 5.73
CA TYR A 207 -10.14 16.55 4.54
C TYR A 207 -9.47 17.91 4.83
N ASN A 208 -8.23 17.86 5.31
CA ASN A 208 -7.40 19.05 5.53
C ASN A 208 -5.94 18.77 5.15
N ASP A 209 -5.17 19.84 5.02
CA ASP A 209 -3.78 19.80 4.54
C ASP A 209 -2.88 19.02 5.49
N ASP A 210 -3.04 19.17 6.80
CA ASP A 210 -2.20 18.50 7.80
C ASP A 210 -2.37 16.97 7.74
N ALA A 211 -3.61 16.49 7.72
CA ALA A 211 -3.93 15.07 7.60
C ALA A 211 -3.40 14.48 6.29
N PHE A 212 -3.60 15.21 5.19
CA PHE A 212 -3.09 14.78 3.89
C PHE A 212 -1.56 14.72 3.87
N LEU A 213 -0.87 15.80 4.26
CA LEU A 213 0.59 15.89 4.27
C LEU A 213 1.22 14.85 5.19
N TYR A 214 0.57 14.52 6.31
CA TYR A 214 0.99 13.44 7.20
C TYR A 214 1.06 12.11 6.46
N PHE A 215 -0.05 11.68 5.84
CA PHE A 215 -0.07 10.41 5.10
C PHE A 215 0.82 10.47 3.85
N TYR A 216 0.91 11.62 3.19
CA TYR A 216 1.79 11.82 2.04
C TYR A 216 3.26 11.54 2.39
N ARG A 217 3.76 12.17 3.46
CA ARG A 217 5.13 12.00 3.95
C ARG A 217 5.38 10.57 4.44
N ALA A 218 4.40 9.96 5.10
CA ALA A 218 4.49 8.55 5.49
C ALA A 218 4.68 7.64 4.26
N ILE A 219 3.94 7.88 3.15
CA ILE A 219 4.11 7.11 1.91
C ILE A 219 5.46 7.39 1.26
N GLN A 220 5.97 8.64 1.26
CA GLN A 220 7.33 8.94 0.79
C GLN A 220 8.39 8.18 1.60
N GLU A 221 8.25 8.09 2.93
CA GLU A 221 9.20 7.35 3.76
C GLU A 221 9.11 5.83 3.52
N VAL A 222 7.90 5.29 3.32
CA VAL A 222 7.70 3.88 2.93
C VAL A 222 8.37 3.61 1.59
N GLU A 223 8.19 4.49 0.61
CA GLU A 223 8.83 4.41 -0.71
C GLU A 223 10.36 4.34 -0.57
N GLU A 224 10.95 5.24 0.21
CA GLU A 224 12.39 5.28 0.43
C GLU A 224 12.91 3.98 1.09
N LYS A 225 12.21 3.48 2.11
CA LYS A 225 12.61 2.22 2.78
C LYS A 225 12.48 1.02 1.86
N LEU A 226 11.45 0.98 1.01
CA LEU A 226 11.29 -0.07 0.00
C LEU A 226 12.42 -0.02 -1.04
N ASP A 227 12.75 1.15 -1.58
CA ASP A 227 13.85 1.31 -2.55
C ASP A 227 15.20 0.88 -1.95
N ASN A 228 15.47 1.29 -0.71
CA ASN A 228 16.70 0.94 0.01
C ASN A 228 16.79 -0.54 0.40
N SER A 229 15.66 -1.25 0.47
CA SER A 229 15.61 -2.67 0.84
C SER A 229 16.08 -3.63 -0.25
N ILE A 230 16.11 -3.16 -1.49
CA ILE A 230 16.47 -3.99 -2.63
C ILE A 230 18.00 -4.15 -2.62
N GLU A 231 18.50 -5.30 -2.20
CA GLU A 231 19.96 -5.55 -2.12
C GLU A 231 20.52 -6.21 -3.38
N PHE A 232 19.68 -6.90 -4.17
CA PHE A 232 20.11 -7.67 -5.33
C PHE A 232 20.28 -6.78 -6.57
N PRO A 233 21.48 -6.69 -7.19
CA PRO A 233 21.73 -5.74 -8.29
C PRO A 233 20.80 -5.89 -9.52
N PRO A 234 20.44 -7.11 -9.98
CA PRO A 234 19.47 -7.27 -11.05
C PRO A 234 18.07 -6.71 -10.73
N GLU A 235 17.66 -6.73 -9.46
CA GLU A 235 16.42 -6.08 -9.02
C GLU A 235 16.58 -4.56 -9.06
N ARG A 236 17.69 -4.00 -8.55
CA ARG A 236 17.95 -2.55 -8.59
C ARG A 236 17.96 -1.97 -10.01
N ALA A 237 18.54 -2.71 -10.95
CA ALA A 237 18.65 -2.27 -12.35
C ALA A 237 17.28 -2.06 -13.02
N LYS A 238 16.22 -2.64 -12.46
CA LYS A 238 14.85 -2.52 -12.95
C LYS A 238 14.07 -1.35 -12.33
N ARG A 239 14.75 -0.36 -11.70
CA ARG A 239 14.20 0.85 -11.06
C ARG A 239 12.76 1.18 -11.49
N PHE A 240 11.85 1.08 -10.52
CA PHE A 240 10.49 0.61 -10.76
C PHE A 240 9.41 1.69 -10.84
N PHE A 241 9.72 2.93 -10.49
CA PHE A 241 8.71 3.97 -10.35
C PHE A 241 9.33 5.37 -10.32
N VAL A 242 8.52 6.37 -10.64
CA VAL A 242 8.85 7.78 -10.41
C VAL A 242 8.49 8.12 -8.98
N ARG A 243 9.44 8.68 -8.23
CA ARG A 243 9.23 9.08 -6.83
C ARG A 243 8.08 10.08 -6.70
N LEU A 244 7.38 10.03 -5.57
CA LEU A 244 6.44 11.11 -5.23
C LEU A 244 7.18 12.45 -5.17
N PRO A 245 6.64 13.52 -5.81
CA PRO A 245 7.27 14.84 -5.76
C PRO A 245 7.23 15.41 -4.34
N ASP A 246 8.17 16.29 -4.01
CA ASP A 246 8.05 17.03 -2.76
C ASP A 246 6.94 18.08 -2.89
N LEU A 247 6.00 18.05 -1.95
CA LEU A 247 4.93 19.03 -1.86
C LEU A 247 5.34 20.09 -0.84
N GLU A 248 5.47 21.34 -1.29
CA GLU A 248 5.70 22.48 -0.40
C GLU A 248 4.44 22.74 0.46
N GLY A 249 4.66 23.02 1.75
CA GLY A 249 3.63 23.40 2.72
C GLY A 249 3.66 24.88 3.01
#